data_AF-A0A2V7VQC9-F1
#
_entry.id   AF-A0A2V7VQC9-F1
#
_cell.length_a   1.000
_cell.length_b   1.000
_cell.length_c   1.000
_cell.angle_alpha   90.00
_cell.angle_beta   90.00
_cell.angle_gamma   90.00
#
_symmetry.space_group_name_H-M   'P 1'
#
loop_
_entity.id
_entity.type
_entity.pdbx_description
1 polymer ?
#
loop_
_entity_poly.entity_id
_entity_poly.type
_entity_poly.pdbx_seq_one_letter_code
_entity_poly.pdbx_strand_id
1 'polypeptide(L)'
;MPKAGRASMETDKDSRLGSLVAECIISLLEEGPRDPAGWRDTMDELGREWGPEAYSALLFVLAHLEFTASKAREHWERVLTQWEQLNASVPDGVDIRVAVLHYFLRIQRKLKNPAIVELKILKKTEDSAIFDGLTRLHNFRYFQDRVQNEVKRVGRYGSSLSLLLVDADDFKQYNDTRGHLAGNVALRRLARVLAKSVREVDVVARYGGEEFAILLPNTPKLAALQVAEKVRQAVERAAIGREGNQGAPPLTVSLGVACAPADAVDAEGLVDKADRALYLAKSLGKNRAQPFSDQRREFTRVDAALMGRFSALADQTHPLTTLNLSEGGILFLSRHPLPAGSIVQVQLGLPPAGQPIDCGVRVIRVVEEDEGYEVAARIIDLSRPHERRLHAFLAEMRARERALAAAAPRSA
;
A
#
# COMPACT_ATOMS: atom_id res chain seq x y z
N MET A 1 -5.70 23.47 25.94
CA MET A 1 -6.13 22.12 26.39
C MET A 1 -7.15 21.58 25.39
N PRO A 2 -7.00 20.35 24.88
CA PRO A 2 -7.50 19.98 23.56
C PRO A 2 -8.87 19.29 23.60
N LYS A 3 -9.74 19.63 22.66
CA LYS A 3 -10.87 18.79 22.22
C LYS A 3 -10.93 18.82 20.69
N ALA A 4 -10.15 17.96 20.06
CA ALA A 4 -10.26 17.65 18.63
C ALA A 4 -9.72 16.23 18.41
N GLY A 5 -10.52 15.24 18.80
CA GLY A 5 -10.12 13.83 18.75
C GLY A 5 -11.29 12.85 18.76
N ARG A 6 -12.45 13.24 18.22
CA ARG A 6 -13.64 12.34 18.15
C ARG A 6 -14.29 12.19 16.76
N ALA A 7 -13.96 13.03 15.79
CA ALA A 7 -14.71 13.09 14.53
C ALA A 7 -14.40 11.99 13.49
N SER A 8 -13.40 11.12 13.70
CA SER A 8 -12.97 10.14 12.68
C SER A 8 -13.38 8.68 12.95
N MET A 9 -13.98 8.38 14.10
CA MET A 9 -14.52 7.04 14.42
C MET A 9 -16.05 6.98 14.32
N GLU A 10 -16.75 8.11 14.41
CA GLU A 10 -18.22 8.19 14.21
C GLU A 10 -18.60 8.00 12.74
N THR A 11 -17.81 8.53 11.80
CA THR A 11 -18.09 8.48 10.37
C THR A 11 -18.13 7.07 9.77
N ASP A 12 -17.43 6.11 10.36
CA ASP A 12 -17.30 4.75 9.81
C ASP A 12 -18.36 3.77 10.33
N LYS A 13 -18.81 3.96 11.58
CA LYS A 13 -20.01 3.30 12.12
C LYS A 13 -21.29 3.81 11.44
N ASP A 14 -21.37 5.13 11.19
CA ASP A 14 -22.48 5.74 10.47
C ASP A 14 -22.54 5.27 9.00
N SER A 15 -21.40 4.99 8.35
CA SER A 15 -21.38 4.47 6.98
C SER A 15 -21.92 3.04 6.89
N ARG A 16 -21.55 2.18 7.85
CA ARG A 16 -21.97 0.76 7.87
C ARG A 16 -23.44 0.61 8.27
N LEU A 17 -23.87 1.39 9.26
CA LEU A 17 -25.28 1.47 9.65
C LEU A 17 -26.11 2.01 8.48
N GLY A 18 -25.69 3.12 7.87
CA GLY A 18 -26.36 3.72 6.70
C GLY A 18 -26.46 2.76 5.50
N SER A 19 -25.41 1.96 5.24
CA SER A 19 -25.41 0.96 4.16
C SER A 19 -26.44 -0.16 4.41
N LEU A 20 -26.54 -0.64 5.65
CA LEU A 20 -27.51 -1.68 6.02
C LEU A 20 -28.95 -1.14 5.95
N VAL A 21 -29.20 0.12 6.37
CA VAL A 21 -30.54 0.72 6.31
C VAL A 21 -30.95 0.86 4.85
N ALA A 22 -30.02 1.32 4.00
CA ALA A 22 -30.25 1.50 2.57
C ALA A 22 -30.59 0.18 1.87
N GLU A 23 -29.95 -0.94 2.23
CA GLU A 23 -30.30 -2.27 1.71
C GLU A 23 -31.70 -2.71 2.12
N CYS A 24 -32.07 -2.52 3.38
CA CYS A 24 -33.42 -2.81 3.88
C CYS A 24 -34.48 -1.97 3.16
N ILE A 25 -34.24 -0.66 3.00
CA ILE A 25 -35.12 0.25 2.26
C ILE A 25 -35.30 -0.21 0.81
N ILE A 26 -34.23 -0.65 0.14
CA ILE A 26 -34.33 -1.13 -1.25
C ILE A 26 -35.20 -2.38 -1.33
N SER A 27 -35.05 -3.32 -0.40
CA SER A 27 -35.93 -4.50 -0.32
C SER A 27 -37.40 -4.08 -0.14
N LEU A 28 -37.66 -3.09 0.72
CA LEU A 28 -39.01 -2.56 0.94
C LEU A 28 -39.58 -1.85 -0.30
N LEU A 29 -38.74 -1.25 -1.15
CA LEU A 29 -39.20 -0.66 -2.41
C LEU A 29 -39.59 -1.71 -3.47
N GLU A 30 -39.17 -2.96 -3.30
CA GLU A 30 -39.53 -4.08 -4.17
C GLU A 30 -40.77 -4.83 -3.65
N GLU A 31 -40.80 -5.14 -2.35
CA GLU A 31 -41.80 -6.04 -1.75
C GLU A 31 -42.73 -5.36 -0.73
N GLY A 32 -42.49 -4.09 -0.42
CA GLY A 32 -43.18 -3.38 0.65
C GLY A 32 -44.59 -2.89 0.30
N PRO A 33 -45.18 -2.09 1.21
CA PRO A 33 -46.53 -1.59 1.09
C PRO A 33 -46.74 -0.76 -0.19
N ARG A 34 -47.98 -0.75 -0.70
CA ARG A 34 -48.35 0.04 -1.90
C ARG A 34 -49.29 1.20 -1.59
N ASP A 35 -49.43 1.53 -0.32
CA ASP A 35 -50.30 2.59 0.19
C ASP A 35 -49.58 3.46 1.25
N PRO A 36 -50.05 4.70 1.47
CA PRO A 36 -49.42 5.62 2.42
C PRO A 36 -49.44 5.14 3.89
N ALA A 37 -50.46 4.41 4.31
CA ALA A 37 -50.59 3.97 5.71
C ALA A 37 -49.55 2.89 6.03
N GLY A 38 -49.43 1.87 5.17
CA GLY A 38 -48.43 0.82 5.34
C GLY A 38 -46.99 1.37 5.31
N TRP A 39 -46.69 2.36 4.47
CA TRP A 39 -45.38 3.02 4.46
C TRP A 39 -45.11 3.85 5.71
N ARG A 40 -46.14 4.44 6.32
CA ARG A 40 -46.01 5.15 7.61
C ARG A 40 -45.64 4.17 8.72
N ASP A 41 -46.37 3.07 8.83
CA ASP A 41 -46.13 2.03 9.84
C ASP A 41 -44.73 1.41 9.68
N THR A 42 -44.35 1.09 8.44
CA THR A 42 -43.02 0.55 8.10
C THR A 42 -41.90 1.49 8.50
N MET A 43 -42.04 2.80 8.23
CA MET A 43 -41.01 3.77 8.58
C MET A 43 -40.96 4.07 10.08
N ASP A 44 -42.08 4.00 10.78
CA ASP A 44 -42.11 4.11 12.25
C ASP A 44 -41.46 2.87 12.91
N GLU A 45 -41.61 1.68 12.33
CA GLU A 45 -40.87 0.47 12.75
C GLU A 45 -39.37 0.60 12.51
N LEU A 46 -38.95 0.96 11.29
CA LEU A 46 -37.54 1.20 10.98
C LEU A 46 -36.93 2.30 11.85
N GLY A 47 -37.67 3.38 12.10
CA GLY A 47 -37.23 4.46 12.98
C GLY A 47 -37.04 4.02 14.43
N ARG A 48 -37.83 3.06 14.92
CA ARG A 48 -37.67 2.46 16.26
C ARG A 48 -36.45 1.54 16.33
N GLU A 49 -36.21 0.75 15.29
CA GLU A 49 -35.13 -0.24 15.29
C GLU A 49 -33.76 0.37 14.94
N TRP A 50 -33.72 1.36 14.03
CA TRP A 50 -32.47 1.91 13.47
C TRP A 50 -32.24 3.39 13.78
N GLY A 51 -33.17 4.04 14.47
CA GLY A 51 -33.11 5.45 14.84
C GLY A 51 -33.75 6.39 13.81
N PRO A 52 -33.92 7.68 14.16
CA PRO A 52 -34.61 8.65 13.30
C PRO A 52 -33.87 8.94 11.98
N GLU A 53 -32.60 8.54 11.86
CA GLU A 53 -31.80 8.60 10.63
C GLU A 53 -32.36 7.72 9.51
N ALA A 54 -33.24 6.75 9.82
CA ALA A 54 -33.92 5.92 8.82
C ALA A 54 -34.67 6.77 7.77
N TYR A 55 -35.31 7.87 8.18
CA TYR A 55 -35.98 8.78 7.23
C TYR A 55 -34.99 9.51 6.32
N SER A 56 -33.81 9.88 6.85
CA SER A 56 -32.74 10.49 6.05
C SER A 56 -32.21 9.49 5.02
N ALA A 57 -31.96 8.25 5.43
CA ALA A 57 -31.53 7.17 4.54
C ALA A 57 -32.56 6.91 3.44
N LEU A 58 -33.86 6.90 3.76
CA LEU A 58 -34.94 6.72 2.79
C LEU A 58 -34.94 7.79 1.69
N LEU A 59 -34.89 9.06 2.06
CA LEU A 59 -34.88 10.16 1.09
C LEU A 59 -33.58 10.19 0.28
N PHE A 60 -32.47 9.77 0.87
CA PHE A 60 -31.23 9.58 0.14
C PHE A 60 -31.35 8.46 -0.89
N VAL A 61 -31.88 7.28 -0.52
CA VAL A 61 -32.09 6.17 -1.46
C VAL A 61 -33.05 6.54 -2.60
N LEU A 62 -34.15 7.23 -2.29
CA LEU A 62 -35.19 7.55 -3.27
C LEU A 62 -34.88 8.75 -4.16
N ALA A 63 -34.13 9.74 -3.65
CA ALA A 63 -33.96 11.03 -4.33
C ALA A 63 -32.52 11.58 -4.30
N HIS A 64 -31.56 10.89 -3.66
CA HIS A 64 -30.19 11.37 -3.43
C HIS A 64 -30.15 12.75 -2.76
N LEU A 65 -31.11 13.00 -1.86
CA LEU A 65 -31.20 14.24 -1.10
C LEU A 65 -30.85 13.99 0.37
N GLU A 66 -29.86 14.73 0.86
CA GLU A 66 -29.44 14.68 2.25
C GLU A 66 -30.25 15.65 3.12
N PHE A 67 -30.76 15.14 4.24
CA PHE A 67 -31.49 15.91 5.24
C PHE A 67 -31.11 15.45 6.64
N THR A 68 -31.20 16.35 7.61
CA THR A 68 -31.23 15.98 9.03
C THR A 68 -32.48 15.14 9.32
N ALA A 69 -32.39 14.16 10.21
CA ALA A 69 -33.48 13.23 10.54
C ALA A 69 -34.86 13.90 10.76
N SER A 70 -34.90 14.99 11.54
CA SER A 70 -36.13 15.76 11.79
C SER A 70 -36.76 16.34 10.51
N LYS A 71 -35.95 16.96 9.65
CA LYS A 71 -36.41 17.49 8.35
C LYS A 71 -36.78 16.38 7.37
N ALA A 72 -36.05 15.26 7.40
CA ALA A 72 -36.34 14.11 6.57
C ALA A 72 -37.74 13.56 6.88
N ARG A 73 -38.07 13.41 8.17
CA ARG A 73 -39.40 13.01 8.63
C ARG A 73 -40.51 13.98 8.20
N GLU A 74 -40.28 15.29 8.33
CA GLU A 74 -41.24 16.32 7.87
C GLU A 74 -41.49 16.22 6.36
N HIS A 75 -40.42 16.08 5.57
CA HIS A 75 -40.54 15.89 4.13
C HIS A 75 -41.27 14.58 3.80
N TRP A 76 -41.00 13.50 4.53
CA TRP A 76 -41.62 12.20 4.32
C TRP A 76 -43.13 12.22 4.57
N GLU A 77 -43.60 12.79 5.68
CA GLU A 77 -45.04 12.91 5.93
C GLU A 77 -45.75 13.71 4.83
N ARG A 78 -45.12 14.79 4.36
CA ARG A 78 -45.65 15.56 3.23
C ARG A 78 -45.67 14.76 1.93
N VAL A 79 -44.66 13.93 1.67
CA VAL A 79 -44.66 13.00 0.52
C VAL A 79 -45.85 12.05 0.61
N LEU A 80 -46.11 11.45 1.77
CA LEU A 80 -47.24 10.52 1.95
C LEU A 80 -48.59 11.21 1.72
N THR A 81 -48.78 12.43 2.24
CA THR A 81 -49.98 13.22 1.97
C THR A 81 -50.14 13.54 0.47
N GLN A 82 -49.04 13.89 -0.20
CA GLN A 82 -49.07 14.16 -1.64
C GLN A 82 -49.34 12.89 -2.46
N TRP A 83 -48.84 11.75 -2.00
CA TRP A 83 -49.09 10.47 -2.64
C TRP A 83 -50.57 10.10 -2.60
N GLU A 84 -51.22 10.28 -1.45
CA GLU A 84 -52.65 10.06 -1.29
C GLU A 84 -53.48 10.94 -2.25
N GLN A 85 -53.13 12.23 -2.37
CA GLN A 85 -53.77 13.16 -3.31
C GLN A 85 -53.56 12.78 -4.78
N LEU A 86 -52.35 12.33 -5.13
CA LEU A 86 -52.03 11.85 -6.48
C LEU A 86 -52.83 10.59 -6.83
N ASN A 87 -52.89 9.62 -5.92
CA ASN A 87 -53.63 8.37 -6.14
C ASN A 87 -55.14 8.59 -6.25
N ALA A 88 -55.70 9.59 -5.56
CA ALA A 88 -57.10 9.97 -5.73
C ALA A 88 -57.41 10.52 -7.14
N SER A 89 -56.39 11.00 -7.85
CA SER A 89 -56.54 11.67 -9.16
C SER A 89 -56.10 10.80 -10.35
N VAL A 90 -55.45 9.66 -10.10
CA VAL A 90 -54.89 8.77 -11.13
C VAL A 90 -55.59 7.40 -11.05
N PRO A 91 -56.26 6.92 -12.11
CA PRO A 91 -57.10 5.71 -12.07
C PRO A 91 -56.39 4.44 -11.58
N ASP A 92 -55.10 4.28 -11.87
CA ASP A 92 -54.30 3.11 -11.46
C ASP A 92 -53.39 3.40 -10.25
N GLY A 93 -53.51 4.58 -9.66
CA GLY A 93 -52.57 5.10 -8.68
C GLY A 93 -51.16 5.29 -9.24
N VAL A 94 -50.26 5.75 -8.39
CA VAL A 94 -48.82 5.84 -8.68
C VAL A 94 -48.03 5.18 -7.58
N ASP A 95 -46.78 4.83 -7.88
CA ASP A 95 -45.84 4.30 -6.89
C ASP A 95 -45.25 5.43 -6.02
N ILE A 96 -44.82 5.10 -4.80
CA ILE A 96 -44.18 6.03 -3.86
C ILE A 96 -42.99 6.79 -4.47
N ARG A 97 -42.21 6.16 -5.37
CA ARG A 97 -41.10 6.80 -6.10
C ARG A 97 -41.59 7.97 -6.95
N VAL A 98 -42.74 7.83 -7.60
CA VAL A 98 -43.36 8.89 -8.39
C VAL A 98 -43.84 10.02 -7.49
N ALA A 99 -44.42 9.70 -6.33
CA ALA A 99 -44.84 10.72 -5.36
C ALA A 99 -43.65 11.52 -4.80
N VAL A 100 -42.53 10.86 -4.45
CA VAL A 100 -41.28 11.50 -4.02
C VAL A 100 -40.75 12.43 -5.11
N LEU A 101 -40.65 11.96 -6.35
CA LEU A 101 -40.19 12.76 -7.48
C LEU A 101 -41.10 13.97 -7.70
N HIS A 102 -42.42 13.77 -7.71
CA HIS A 102 -43.40 14.85 -7.85
C HIS A 102 -43.20 15.91 -6.75
N TYR A 103 -43.10 15.49 -5.49
CA TYR A 103 -42.91 16.39 -4.37
C TYR A 103 -41.62 17.21 -4.48
N PHE A 104 -40.47 16.58 -4.77
CA PHE A 104 -39.20 17.30 -4.82
C PHE A 104 -38.96 18.09 -6.11
N LEU A 105 -39.60 17.73 -7.23
CA LEU A 105 -39.54 18.51 -8.46
C LEU A 105 -40.50 19.70 -8.42
N ARG A 106 -41.75 19.47 -8.02
CA ARG A 106 -42.82 20.45 -8.17
C ARG A 106 -42.99 21.33 -6.95
N ILE A 107 -42.98 20.73 -5.77
CA ILE A 107 -43.36 21.39 -4.51
C ILE A 107 -42.12 21.98 -3.84
N GLN A 108 -41.16 21.13 -3.47
CA GLN A 108 -39.93 21.59 -2.79
C GLN A 108 -38.87 22.15 -3.75
N ARG A 109 -38.97 21.84 -5.05
CA ARG A 109 -38.03 22.28 -6.12
C ARG A 109 -36.55 22.05 -5.78
N LYS A 110 -36.26 20.95 -5.07
CA LYS A 110 -34.90 20.53 -4.68
C LYS A 110 -34.24 19.65 -5.73
N LEU A 111 -35.01 18.98 -6.57
CA LEU A 111 -34.50 18.24 -7.72
C LEU A 111 -34.55 19.09 -8.98
N LYS A 112 -33.47 19.05 -9.77
CA LYS A 112 -33.38 19.67 -11.09
C LYS A 112 -32.90 18.62 -12.08
N ASN A 113 -33.67 18.41 -13.16
CA ASN A 113 -33.35 17.46 -14.23
C ASN A 113 -32.98 16.04 -13.73
N PRO A 114 -33.82 15.36 -12.93
CA PRO A 114 -33.48 14.04 -12.40
C PRO A 114 -33.46 13.00 -13.53
N ALA A 115 -32.44 12.14 -13.52
CA ALA A 115 -32.38 10.95 -14.34
C ALA A 115 -32.96 9.76 -13.56
N ILE A 116 -33.82 8.97 -14.21
CA ILE A 116 -34.33 7.72 -13.64
C ILE A 116 -33.38 6.60 -14.04
N VAL A 117 -32.65 6.07 -13.07
CA VAL A 117 -31.73 4.94 -13.23
C VAL A 117 -32.14 3.86 -12.26
N GLU A 118 -32.17 2.61 -12.70
CA GLU A 118 -32.47 1.47 -11.83
C GLU A 118 -31.42 1.39 -10.70
N LEU A 119 -31.86 1.29 -9.44
CA LEU A 119 -30.98 1.30 -8.26
C LEU A 119 -29.89 0.23 -8.32
N LYS A 120 -30.18 -0.93 -8.92
CA LYS A 120 -29.20 -2.00 -9.14
C LYS A 120 -28.10 -1.58 -10.11
N ILE A 121 -28.43 -0.84 -11.16
CA ILE A 121 -27.47 -0.30 -12.13
C ILE A 121 -26.65 0.80 -11.46
N LEU A 122 -27.29 1.69 -10.69
CA LEU A 122 -26.61 2.74 -9.95
C LEU A 122 -25.61 2.16 -8.94
N LYS A 123 -26.05 1.23 -8.08
CA LYS A 123 -25.18 0.52 -7.12
C LYS A 123 -24.04 -0.22 -7.80
N LYS A 124 -24.29 -0.91 -8.93
CA LYS A 124 -23.21 -1.55 -9.69
C LYS A 124 -22.20 -0.54 -10.23
N THR A 125 -22.68 0.65 -10.62
CA THR A 125 -21.84 1.74 -11.12
C THR A 125 -20.99 2.31 -9.99
N GLU A 126 -21.58 2.53 -8.81
CA GLU A 126 -20.89 2.99 -7.59
C GLU A 126 -19.87 1.94 -7.11
N ASP A 127 -20.29 0.67 -7.02
CA ASP A 127 -19.42 -0.45 -6.66
C ASP A 127 -18.23 -0.58 -7.62
N SER A 128 -18.47 -0.44 -8.93
CA SER A 128 -17.41 -0.51 -9.94
C SER A 128 -16.52 0.74 -9.92
N ALA A 129 -17.03 1.88 -9.45
CA ALA A 129 -16.26 3.09 -9.27
C ALA A 129 -15.25 2.95 -8.11
N ILE A 130 -15.55 2.13 -7.10
CA ILE A 130 -14.73 1.98 -5.88
C ILE A 130 -13.96 0.65 -5.83
N PHE A 131 -14.54 -0.45 -6.30
CA PHE A 131 -14.03 -1.81 -6.10
C PHE A 131 -13.64 -2.50 -7.42
N ASP A 132 -12.65 -3.38 -7.34
CA ASP A 132 -12.25 -4.28 -8.42
C ASP A 132 -13.23 -5.45 -8.55
N GLY A 133 -13.69 -5.72 -9.78
CA GLY A 133 -14.72 -6.71 -10.06
C GLY A 133 -14.31 -8.17 -9.78
N LEU A 134 -13.01 -8.49 -9.76
CA LEU A 134 -12.53 -9.85 -9.50
C LEU A 134 -12.27 -10.10 -8.01
N THR A 135 -11.61 -9.16 -7.35
CA THR A 135 -11.06 -9.33 -6.01
C THR A 135 -11.91 -8.69 -4.91
N ARG A 136 -12.81 -7.77 -5.27
CA ARG A 136 -13.60 -6.92 -4.36
C ARG A 136 -12.75 -6.07 -3.40
N LEU A 137 -11.46 -5.92 -3.68
CA LEU A 137 -10.62 -4.87 -3.07
C LEU A 137 -10.91 -3.53 -3.74
N HIS A 138 -10.38 -2.45 -3.19
CA HIS A 138 -10.45 -1.16 -3.88
C HIS A 138 -9.80 -1.24 -5.26
N ASN A 139 -10.34 -0.52 -6.23
CA ASN A 139 -9.75 -0.46 -7.57
C ASN A 139 -8.62 0.58 -7.63
N PHE A 140 -7.92 0.59 -8.77
CA PHE A 140 -6.83 1.53 -9.03
C PHE A 140 -7.24 3.01 -8.91
N ARG A 141 -8.44 3.38 -9.39
CA ARG A 141 -8.93 4.77 -9.33
C ARG A 141 -9.08 5.23 -7.87
N TYR A 142 -9.74 4.42 -7.04
CA TYR A 142 -9.89 4.71 -5.62
C TYR A 142 -8.53 4.83 -4.92
N PHE A 143 -7.58 3.96 -5.25
CA PHE A 143 -6.21 4.05 -4.73
C PHE A 143 -5.55 5.39 -5.07
N GLN A 144 -5.61 5.81 -6.34
CA GLN A 144 -5.01 7.08 -6.80
C GLN A 144 -5.59 8.28 -6.05
N ASP A 145 -6.91 8.33 -5.90
CA ASP A 145 -7.56 9.42 -5.17
C ASP A 145 -7.16 9.40 -3.68
N ARG A 146 -7.09 8.20 -3.09
CA ARG A 146 -6.77 8.06 -1.67
C ARG A 146 -5.32 8.45 -1.35
N VAL A 147 -4.35 8.00 -2.14
CA VAL A 147 -2.93 8.31 -1.88
C VAL A 147 -2.67 9.82 -1.99
N GLN A 148 -3.30 10.51 -2.95
CA GLN A 148 -3.21 11.96 -3.06
C GLN A 148 -3.74 12.68 -1.81
N ASN A 149 -4.88 12.23 -1.30
CA ASN A 149 -5.50 12.82 -0.11
C ASN A 149 -4.68 12.58 1.17
N GLU A 150 -4.15 11.36 1.35
CA GLU A 150 -3.35 11.04 2.53
C GLU A 150 -1.98 11.74 2.53
N VAL A 151 -1.32 11.92 1.38
CA VAL A 151 -0.07 12.68 1.32
C VAL A 151 -0.30 14.16 1.67
N LYS A 152 -1.39 14.77 1.19
CA LYS A 152 -1.79 16.13 1.61
C LYS A 152 -2.04 16.20 3.12
N ARG A 153 -2.64 15.16 3.69
CA ARG A 153 -2.89 15.04 5.14
C ARG A 153 -1.58 14.96 5.93
N VAL A 154 -0.62 14.16 5.48
CA VAL A 154 0.74 14.09 6.04
C VAL A 154 1.39 15.47 6.06
N GLY A 155 1.37 16.19 4.94
CA GLY A 155 1.94 17.54 4.85
C GLY A 155 1.29 18.53 5.82
N ARG A 156 -0.01 18.39 6.11
CA ARG A 156 -0.75 19.29 7.02
C ARG A 156 -0.57 18.97 8.50
N TYR A 157 -0.50 17.69 8.86
CA TYR A 157 -0.54 17.26 10.26
C TYR A 157 0.80 16.68 10.76
N GLY A 158 1.81 16.54 9.90
CA GLY A 158 3.11 15.99 10.26
C GLY A 158 3.09 14.49 10.61
N SER A 159 2.04 13.77 10.21
CA SER A 159 1.97 12.32 10.38
C SER A 159 2.81 11.57 9.34
N SER A 160 2.87 10.25 9.42
CA SER A 160 3.52 9.39 8.42
C SER A 160 2.49 8.66 7.56
N LEU A 161 2.86 8.34 6.34
CA LEU A 161 2.08 7.50 5.44
C LEU A 161 3.04 6.54 4.76
N SER A 162 2.77 5.24 4.86
CA SER A 162 3.56 4.25 4.13
C SER A 162 2.75 3.59 3.02
N LEU A 163 3.42 3.28 1.93
CA LEU A 163 2.89 2.55 0.78
C LEU A 163 3.68 1.26 0.62
N LEU A 164 2.96 0.16 0.48
CA LEU A 164 3.50 -1.12 0.04
C LEU A 164 2.94 -1.39 -1.36
N LEU A 165 3.81 -1.59 -2.34
CA LEU A 165 3.45 -2.24 -3.59
C LEU A 165 3.76 -3.73 -3.49
N VAL A 166 2.83 -4.56 -3.92
CA VAL A 166 2.85 -6.02 -3.77
C VAL A 166 2.62 -6.64 -5.14
N ASP A 167 3.46 -7.59 -5.52
CA ASP A 167 3.33 -8.30 -6.79
C ASP A 167 3.45 -9.81 -6.56
N ALA A 168 2.57 -10.57 -7.22
CA ALA A 168 2.59 -12.02 -7.16
C ALA A 168 3.72 -12.61 -8.01
N ASP A 169 4.66 -13.27 -7.35
CA ASP A 169 5.86 -13.81 -7.99
C ASP A 169 5.49 -14.91 -9.00
N ASP A 170 6.04 -14.81 -10.21
CA ASP A 170 5.88 -15.80 -11.29
C ASP A 170 4.42 -16.09 -11.66
N PHE A 171 3.51 -15.10 -11.48
CA PHE A 171 2.09 -15.28 -11.73
C PHE A 171 1.76 -15.62 -13.19
N LYS A 172 2.53 -15.09 -14.15
CA LYS A 172 2.41 -15.51 -15.56
C LYS A 172 2.68 -17.00 -15.74
N GLN A 173 3.76 -17.53 -15.16
CA GLN A 173 4.07 -18.96 -15.21
C GLN A 173 2.99 -19.81 -14.53
N TYR A 174 2.44 -19.31 -13.41
CA TYR A 174 1.30 -19.93 -12.74
C TYR A 174 0.08 -20.05 -13.67
N ASN A 175 -0.26 -18.97 -14.39
CA ASN A 175 -1.34 -18.96 -15.38
C ASN A 175 -1.06 -19.90 -16.55
N ASP A 176 0.17 -19.88 -17.09
CA ASP A 176 0.54 -20.72 -18.23
C ASP A 176 0.45 -22.22 -17.86
N THR A 177 0.75 -22.57 -16.61
CA THR A 177 0.71 -23.95 -16.12
C THR A 177 -0.70 -24.43 -15.76
N ARG A 178 -1.59 -23.53 -15.29
CA ARG A 178 -2.86 -23.90 -14.65
C ARG A 178 -4.10 -23.29 -15.29
N GLY A 179 -3.92 -22.45 -16.29
CA GLY A 179 -4.96 -21.68 -16.94
C GLY A 179 -5.39 -20.45 -16.15
N HIS A 180 -5.92 -19.46 -16.87
CA HIS A 180 -6.36 -18.18 -16.31
C HIS A 180 -7.47 -18.31 -15.25
N LEU A 181 -8.33 -19.34 -15.33
CA LEU A 181 -9.36 -19.55 -14.32
C LEU A 181 -8.76 -19.86 -12.94
N ALA A 182 -7.70 -20.67 -12.91
CA ALA A 182 -6.96 -20.94 -11.68
C ALA A 182 -6.22 -19.69 -11.18
N GLY A 183 -5.70 -18.86 -12.10
CA GLY A 183 -5.17 -17.53 -11.81
C GLY A 183 -6.18 -16.62 -11.10
N ASN A 184 -7.39 -16.53 -11.64
CA ASN A 184 -8.47 -15.74 -11.06
C ASN A 184 -8.88 -16.24 -9.66
N VAL A 185 -8.80 -17.54 -9.40
CA VAL A 185 -9.00 -18.10 -8.05
C VAL A 185 -7.84 -17.71 -7.13
N ALA A 186 -6.59 -17.78 -7.61
CA ALA A 186 -5.41 -17.39 -6.84
C ALA A 186 -5.43 -15.91 -6.46
N LEU A 187 -5.77 -15.00 -7.38
CA LEU A 187 -5.90 -13.56 -7.10
C LEU A 187 -6.98 -13.27 -6.06
N ARG A 188 -8.13 -13.95 -6.14
CA ARG A 188 -9.19 -13.84 -5.11
C ARG A 188 -8.73 -14.28 -3.73
N ARG A 189 -7.91 -15.33 -3.65
CA ARG A 189 -7.34 -15.79 -2.37
C ARG A 189 -6.30 -14.84 -1.85
N LEU A 190 -5.40 -14.38 -2.72
CA LEU A 190 -4.38 -13.40 -2.38
C LEU A 190 -5.03 -12.14 -1.82
N ALA A 191 -6.03 -11.59 -2.50
CA ALA A 191 -6.80 -10.43 -2.03
C ALA A 191 -7.36 -10.60 -0.62
N ARG A 192 -7.97 -11.76 -0.31
CA ARG A 192 -8.49 -12.05 1.04
C ARG A 192 -7.37 -12.12 2.08
N VAL A 193 -6.21 -12.68 1.74
CA VAL A 193 -5.06 -12.74 2.64
C VAL A 193 -4.52 -11.34 2.92
N LEU A 194 -4.38 -10.49 1.89
CA LEU A 194 -3.94 -9.11 2.04
C LEU A 194 -4.89 -8.31 2.95
N ALA A 195 -6.20 -8.36 2.68
CA ALA A 195 -7.21 -7.66 3.47
C ALA A 195 -7.22 -8.09 4.95
N LYS A 196 -7.05 -9.39 5.24
CA LYS A 196 -6.98 -9.91 6.62
C LYS A 196 -5.66 -9.58 7.33
N SER A 197 -4.63 -9.18 6.60
CA SER A 197 -3.29 -8.94 7.14
C SER A 197 -3.11 -7.51 7.68
N VAL A 198 -4.01 -6.60 7.33
CA VAL A 198 -3.95 -5.16 7.65
C VAL A 198 -5.12 -4.72 8.53
N ARG A 199 -5.12 -3.45 8.96
CA ARG A 199 -6.19 -2.87 9.79
C ARG A 199 -7.33 -2.38 8.90
N GLU A 200 -8.51 -2.17 9.50
CA GLU A 200 -9.70 -1.65 8.79
C GLU A 200 -9.46 -0.24 8.20
N VAL A 201 -8.64 0.58 8.87
CA VAL A 201 -8.26 1.92 8.38
C VAL A 201 -7.23 1.92 7.26
N ASP A 202 -6.59 0.77 7.01
CA ASP A 202 -5.60 0.62 5.94
C ASP A 202 -6.32 0.34 4.61
N VAL A 203 -5.82 0.88 3.51
CA VAL A 203 -6.45 0.68 2.20
C VAL A 203 -5.71 -0.40 1.42
N VAL A 204 -6.42 -1.44 1.03
CA VAL A 204 -5.92 -2.48 0.12
C VAL A 204 -6.61 -2.34 -1.21
N ALA A 205 -5.82 -2.18 -2.27
CA ALA A 205 -6.32 -2.01 -3.63
C ALA A 205 -5.65 -2.97 -4.60
N ARG A 206 -6.38 -3.36 -5.64
CA ARG A 206 -5.79 -3.99 -6.83
C ARG A 206 -5.24 -2.89 -7.72
N TYR A 207 -3.92 -2.87 -7.85
CA TYR A 207 -3.17 -1.84 -8.57
C TYR A 207 -3.12 -2.17 -10.08
N GLY A 208 -2.92 -3.45 -10.40
CA GLY A 208 -2.77 -3.94 -11.76
C GLY A 208 -3.22 -5.39 -11.91
N GLY A 209 -2.76 -6.06 -12.98
CA GLY A 209 -3.12 -7.45 -13.30
C GLY A 209 -2.91 -8.39 -12.11
N GLU A 210 -1.66 -8.52 -11.66
CA GLU A 210 -1.26 -9.29 -10.47
C GLU A 210 -0.68 -8.42 -9.34
N GLU A 211 -0.80 -7.10 -9.48
CA GLU A 211 -0.23 -6.11 -8.57
C GLU A 211 -1.29 -5.55 -7.62
N PHE A 212 -0.89 -5.34 -6.37
CA PHE A 212 -1.71 -4.78 -5.31
C PHE A 212 -0.97 -3.65 -4.62
N ALA A 213 -1.72 -2.71 -4.06
CA ALA A 213 -1.20 -1.63 -3.25
C ALA A 213 -1.83 -1.67 -1.86
N ILE A 214 -1.02 -1.43 -0.83
CA ILE A 214 -1.48 -1.28 0.56
C ILE A 214 -1.01 0.08 1.07
N LEU A 215 -1.96 0.93 1.41
CA LEU A 215 -1.72 2.24 1.99
C LEU A 215 -1.92 2.16 3.51
N LEU A 216 -0.93 2.61 4.27
CA LEU A 216 -0.88 2.54 5.73
C LEU A 216 -0.81 3.96 6.33
N PRO A 217 -1.96 4.59 6.62
CA PRO A 217 -2.00 5.89 7.28
C PRO A 217 -1.37 5.83 8.67
N ASN A 218 -0.72 6.92 9.09
CA ASN A 218 -0.08 7.08 10.40
C ASN A 218 0.91 5.95 10.72
N THR A 219 1.58 5.41 9.70
CA THR A 219 2.50 4.28 9.85
C THR A 219 3.89 4.68 9.36
N PRO A 220 4.89 4.77 10.26
CA PRO A 220 6.27 5.07 9.88
C PRO A 220 6.94 3.84 9.23
N LYS A 221 8.01 4.11 8.47
CA LYS A 221 8.72 3.14 7.64
C LYS A 221 9.05 1.81 8.32
N LEU A 222 9.57 1.83 9.55
CA LEU A 222 9.94 0.59 10.26
C LEU A 222 8.70 -0.27 10.59
N ALA A 223 7.60 0.36 10.99
CA ALA A 223 6.34 -0.35 11.24
C ALA A 223 5.73 -0.87 9.93
N ALA A 224 5.85 -0.11 8.84
CA ALA A 224 5.41 -0.54 7.52
C ALA A 224 6.17 -1.78 7.03
N LEU A 225 7.48 -1.86 7.29
CA LEU A 225 8.27 -3.07 7.00
C LEU A 225 7.80 -4.29 7.81
N GLN A 226 7.41 -4.11 9.07
CA GLN A 226 6.83 -5.20 9.87
C GLN A 226 5.50 -5.67 9.29
N VAL A 227 4.66 -4.75 8.81
CA VAL A 227 3.41 -5.09 8.10
C VAL A 227 3.72 -5.81 6.79
N ALA A 228 4.70 -5.35 6.02
CA ALA A 228 5.12 -5.99 4.77
C ALA A 228 5.59 -7.43 5.00
N GLU A 229 6.42 -7.67 6.02
CA GLU A 229 6.87 -9.02 6.36
C GLU A 229 5.73 -9.91 6.87
N LYS A 230 4.80 -9.34 7.66
CA LYS A 230 3.59 -10.06 8.09
C LYS A 230 2.74 -10.49 6.88
N VAL A 231 2.53 -9.59 5.92
CA VAL A 231 1.80 -9.86 4.68
C VAL A 231 2.49 -10.95 3.88
N ARG A 232 3.81 -10.83 3.64
CA ARG A 232 4.62 -11.81 2.91
C ARG A 232 4.47 -13.21 3.52
N GLN A 233 4.66 -13.33 4.84
CA GLN A 233 4.50 -14.59 5.56
C GLN A 233 3.08 -15.14 5.50
N ALA A 234 2.06 -14.28 5.59
CA ALA A 234 0.67 -14.70 5.51
C ALA A 234 0.33 -15.30 4.14
N VAL A 235 0.84 -14.71 3.05
CA VAL A 235 0.67 -15.22 1.69
C VAL A 235 1.38 -16.56 1.52
N GLU A 236 2.64 -16.66 1.94
CA GLU A 236 3.41 -17.90 1.89
C GLU A 236 2.71 -19.05 2.64
N ARG A 237 2.21 -18.78 3.85
CA ARG A 237 1.46 -19.74 4.67
C ARG A 237 0.10 -20.12 4.08
N ALA A 238 -0.53 -19.23 3.32
CA ALA A 238 -1.80 -19.53 2.66
C ALA A 238 -1.65 -20.60 1.56
N ALA A 239 -0.41 -20.94 1.17
CA ALA A 239 -0.08 -22.02 0.26
C ALA A 239 -0.91 -22.01 -1.03
N ILE A 240 -1.17 -20.81 -1.56
CA ILE A 240 -2.03 -20.60 -2.72
C ILE A 240 -1.46 -21.39 -3.90
N GLY A 241 -2.29 -22.23 -4.50
CA GLY A 241 -1.86 -23.11 -5.58
C GLY A 241 -1.33 -24.48 -5.15
N ARG A 242 -1.30 -24.86 -3.87
CA ARG A 242 -0.90 -26.25 -3.49
C ARG A 242 -2.06 -27.25 -3.42
N GLU A 243 -3.26 -26.84 -3.80
CA GLU A 243 -4.46 -27.68 -3.73
C GLU A 243 -4.32 -28.91 -4.63
N GLY A 244 -4.28 -30.10 -4.03
CA GLY A 244 -4.16 -31.37 -4.75
C GLY A 244 -2.75 -31.74 -5.22
N ASN A 245 -1.75 -30.87 -5.05
CA ASN A 245 -0.35 -31.18 -5.38
C ASN A 245 0.62 -30.54 -4.37
N GLN A 246 0.98 -31.32 -3.34
CA GLN A 246 1.92 -30.90 -2.31
C GLN A 246 3.35 -30.71 -2.84
N GLY A 247 3.69 -31.22 -4.02
CA GLY A 247 5.02 -31.05 -4.63
C GLY A 247 5.23 -29.70 -5.32
N ALA A 248 4.17 -28.96 -5.64
CA ALA A 248 4.29 -27.67 -6.30
C ALA A 248 4.68 -26.55 -5.31
N PRO A 249 5.56 -25.60 -5.69
CA PRO A 249 5.83 -24.42 -4.88
C PRO A 249 4.57 -23.55 -4.77
N PRO A 250 4.28 -22.97 -3.58
CA PRO A 250 3.18 -22.03 -3.44
C PRO A 250 3.47 -20.73 -4.18
N LEU A 251 2.41 -20.01 -4.55
CA LEU A 251 2.53 -18.63 -5.01
C LEU A 251 3.05 -17.74 -3.86
N THR A 252 4.10 -16.97 -4.12
CA THR A 252 4.68 -16.01 -3.18
C THR A 252 4.48 -14.58 -3.67
N VAL A 253 4.86 -13.60 -2.85
CA VAL A 253 4.81 -12.18 -3.23
C VAL A 253 6.10 -11.47 -2.90
N SER A 254 6.47 -10.52 -3.76
CA SER A 254 7.51 -9.53 -3.50
C SER A 254 6.84 -8.20 -3.12
N LEU A 255 7.47 -7.46 -2.21
CA LEU A 255 6.94 -6.18 -1.71
C LEU A 255 7.99 -5.07 -1.75
N GLY A 256 7.60 -3.90 -2.23
CA GLY A 256 8.36 -2.66 -2.12
C GLY A 256 7.71 -1.69 -1.16
N VAL A 257 8.48 -1.08 -0.26
CA VAL A 257 7.96 -0.22 0.82
C VAL A 257 8.54 1.19 0.73
N ALA A 258 7.71 2.22 0.63
CA ALA A 258 8.13 3.61 0.74
C ALA A 258 7.29 4.38 1.77
N CYS A 259 7.84 5.43 2.36
CA CYS A 259 7.18 6.20 3.41
C CYS A 259 7.25 7.71 3.15
N ALA A 260 6.11 8.39 3.14
CA ALA A 260 6.05 9.85 3.23
C ALA A 260 6.07 10.30 4.70
N PRO A 261 6.73 11.43 5.04
CA PRO A 261 7.51 12.29 4.13
C PRO A 261 8.97 11.84 3.91
N ALA A 262 9.40 10.73 4.53
CA ALA A 262 10.81 10.33 4.60
C ALA A 262 11.46 10.03 3.25
N ASP A 263 10.71 9.42 2.33
CA ASP A 263 11.16 8.95 1.02
C ASP A 263 10.60 9.80 -0.14
N ALA A 264 9.44 10.44 0.08
CA ALA A 264 8.76 11.32 -0.87
C ALA A 264 7.77 12.23 -0.14
N VAL A 265 7.50 13.40 -0.71
CA VAL A 265 6.54 14.40 -0.17
C VAL A 265 5.25 14.52 -1.00
N ASP A 266 5.20 13.85 -2.15
CA ASP A 266 4.07 13.79 -3.06
C ASP A 266 3.69 12.33 -3.36
N ALA A 267 2.50 12.12 -3.92
CA ALA A 267 1.96 10.79 -4.18
C ALA A 267 2.72 10.05 -5.29
N GLU A 268 3.14 10.76 -6.34
CA GLU A 268 3.83 10.18 -7.49
C GLU A 268 5.21 9.64 -7.08
N GLY A 269 5.99 10.45 -6.37
CA GLY A 269 7.28 10.05 -5.80
C GLY A 269 7.15 8.90 -4.81
N LEU A 270 6.07 8.86 -4.00
CA LEU A 270 5.83 7.76 -3.07
C LEU A 270 5.61 6.43 -3.81
N VAL A 271 4.84 6.45 -4.91
CA VAL A 271 4.60 5.29 -5.78
C VAL A 271 5.88 4.89 -6.50
N ASP A 272 6.63 5.82 -7.12
CA ASP A 272 7.93 5.56 -7.76
C ASP A 272 8.91 4.89 -6.80
N LYS A 273 9.02 5.40 -5.57
CA LYS A 273 9.92 4.84 -4.55
C LYS A 273 9.52 3.42 -4.15
N ALA A 274 8.23 3.17 -3.96
CA ALA A 274 7.73 1.83 -3.64
C ALA A 274 7.97 0.85 -4.81
N ASP A 275 7.78 1.29 -6.05
CA ASP A 275 8.02 0.48 -7.25
C ASP A 275 9.49 0.09 -7.39
N ARG A 276 10.41 1.04 -7.24
CA ARG A 276 11.86 0.78 -7.24
C ARG A 276 12.27 -0.23 -6.16
N ALA A 277 11.66 -0.14 -4.99
CA ALA A 277 11.90 -1.09 -3.91
C ALA A 277 11.35 -2.49 -4.24
N LEU A 278 10.19 -2.56 -4.90
CA LEU A 278 9.58 -3.81 -5.35
C LEU A 278 10.43 -4.48 -6.43
N TYR A 279 10.95 -3.71 -7.37
CA TYR A 279 11.89 -4.19 -8.37
C TYR A 279 13.13 -4.82 -7.71
N LEU A 280 13.71 -4.16 -6.70
CA LEU A 280 14.83 -4.70 -5.93
C LEU A 280 14.45 -5.99 -5.18
N ALA A 281 13.24 -6.06 -4.62
CA ALA A 281 12.75 -7.30 -3.98
C ALA A 281 12.72 -8.47 -4.97
N LYS A 282 12.26 -8.23 -6.20
CA LYS A 282 12.24 -9.24 -7.27
C LYS A 282 13.66 -9.65 -7.70
N SER A 283 14.57 -8.69 -7.86
CA SER A 283 15.94 -8.98 -8.32
C SER A 283 16.78 -9.74 -7.29
N LEU A 284 16.52 -9.55 -5.99
CA LEU A 284 17.21 -10.24 -4.90
C LEU A 284 16.70 -11.67 -4.65
N GLY A 285 15.86 -12.22 -5.54
CA GLY A 285 15.37 -13.60 -5.45
C GLY A 285 13.94 -13.75 -4.93
N LYS A 286 13.12 -12.69 -5.05
CA LYS A 286 11.67 -12.71 -4.78
C LYS A 286 11.31 -13.11 -3.34
N ASN A 287 10.02 -13.34 -3.07
CA ASN A 287 9.47 -13.72 -1.77
C ASN A 287 10.08 -12.92 -0.61
N ARG A 288 10.05 -11.59 -0.71
CA ARG A 288 10.65 -10.68 0.27
C ARG A 288 10.04 -9.28 0.22
N ALA A 289 10.19 -8.56 1.32
CA ALA A 289 9.95 -7.13 1.38
C ALA A 289 11.27 -6.36 1.30
N GLN A 290 11.29 -5.24 0.57
CA GLN A 290 12.40 -4.30 0.54
C GLN A 290 11.90 -2.88 0.83
N PRO A 291 12.54 -2.13 1.75
CA PRO A 291 12.33 -0.71 1.84
C PRO A 291 13.00 0.00 0.67
N PHE A 292 12.35 1.04 0.17
CA PHE A 292 13.03 2.07 -0.61
C PHE A 292 14.17 2.62 0.25
N SER A 293 15.33 2.83 -0.36
CA SER A 293 16.39 3.61 0.27
C SER A 293 16.96 4.53 -0.80
N ASP A 294 17.04 5.82 -0.49
CA ASP A 294 17.70 6.77 -1.36
C ASP A 294 19.20 6.50 -1.24
N GLN A 295 19.76 5.90 -2.29
CA GLN A 295 21.05 5.21 -2.26
C GLN A 295 22.23 6.18 -2.12
N ARG A 296 22.46 6.67 -0.90
CA ARG A 296 23.76 7.19 -0.43
C ARG A 296 24.54 6.18 0.41
N ARG A 297 23.92 5.07 0.86
CA ARG A 297 24.57 3.98 1.63
C ARG A 297 23.90 2.64 1.34
N GLU A 298 24.15 2.11 0.14
CA GLU A 298 23.44 0.96 -0.44
C GLU A 298 23.92 -0.41 0.08
N PHE A 299 24.99 -0.46 0.87
CA PHE A 299 25.53 -1.72 1.35
C PHE A 299 25.93 -1.61 2.82
N THR A 300 25.50 -2.59 3.63
CA THR A 300 25.96 -2.74 5.02
C THR A 300 27.47 -2.87 5.01
N ARG A 301 28.12 -1.83 5.56
CA ARG A 301 29.56 -1.79 5.75
C ARG A 301 29.96 -2.73 6.87
N VAL A 302 31.08 -3.41 6.64
CA VAL A 302 31.75 -4.27 7.60
C VAL A 302 33.08 -3.63 7.90
N ASP A 303 33.41 -3.49 9.18
CA ASP A 303 34.74 -3.06 9.60
C ASP A 303 35.72 -4.21 9.34
N ALA A 304 36.68 -3.98 8.45
CA ALA A 304 37.70 -4.97 8.14
C ALA A 304 39.00 -4.27 7.72
N ALA A 305 40.07 -4.58 8.44
CA ALA A 305 41.42 -4.11 8.14
C ALA A 305 42.09 -5.02 7.09
N LEU A 306 41.67 -4.88 5.82
CA LEU A 306 42.22 -5.63 4.71
C LEU A 306 43.39 -4.87 4.11
N MET A 307 44.49 -5.59 3.85
CA MET A 307 45.63 -5.06 3.13
C MET A 307 45.38 -5.10 1.63
N GLY A 308 45.78 -4.02 0.95
CA GLY A 308 45.65 -3.90 -0.50
C GLY A 308 46.64 -2.93 -1.10
N ARG A 309 46.48 -2.69 -2.40
CA ARG A 309 47.22 -1.67 -3.15
C ARG A 309 46.29 -0.94 -4.08
N PHE A 310 46.60 0.30 -4.41
CA PHE A 310 45.95 1.03 -5.50
C PHE A 310 46.97 1.57 -6.50
N SER A 311 46.52 1.75 -7.74
CA SER A 311 47.28 2.40 -8.82
C SER A 311 46.46 3.53 -9.42
N ALA A 312 46.96 4.75 -9.28
CA ALA A 312 46.39 5.94 -9.92
C ALA A 312 46.99 6.21 -11.31
N LEU A 313 48.20 5.70 -11.55
CA LEU A 313 48.94 5.74 -12.82
C LEU A 313 49.49 4.35 -13.10
N ALA A 314 49.66 3.98 -14.38
CA ALA A 314 49.98 2.60 -14.79
C ALA A 314 51.24 2.01 -14.12
N ASP A 315 52.20 2.85 -13.73
CA ASP A 315 53.53 2.40 -13.27
C ASP A 315 53.79 2.62 -11.77
N GLN A 316 52.82 3.12 -11.00
CA GLN A 316 52.97 3.38 -9.56
C GLN A 316 51.87 2.68 -8.75
N THR A 317 52.29 1.82 -7.84
CA THR A 317 51.40 1.12 -6.89
C THR A 317 51.68 1.64 -5.48
N HIS A 318 50.61 1.93 -4.74
CA HIS A 318 50.67 2.44 -3.38
C HIS A 318 49.91 1.51 -2.44
N PRO A 319 50.42 1.26 -1.21
CA PRO A 319 49.73 0.43 -0.24
C PRO A 319 48.49 1.14 0.31
N LEU A 320 47.47 0.35 0.67
CA LEU A 320 46.30 0.80 1.42
C LEU A 320 45.91 -0.20 2.49
N THR A 321 45.18 0.29 3.49
CA THR A 321 44.48 -0.54 4.48
C THR A 321 43.02 -0.10 4.53
N THR A 322 42.07 -1.02 4.34
CA THR A 322 40.65 -0.68 4.46
C THR A 322 40.28 -0.44 5.93
N LEU A 323 39.40 0.52 6.17
CA LEU A 323 38.74 0.72 7.46
C LEU A 323 37.44 -0.06 7.48
N ASN A 324 36.62 0.14 6.44
CA ASN A 324 35.43 -0.63 6.20
C ASN A 324 35.17 -0.80 4.71
N LEU A 325 34.38 -1.82 4.39
CA LEU A 325 34.00 -2.13 3.02
C LEU A 325 32.57 -2.63 2.93
N SER A 326 32.04 -2.59 1.72
CA SER A 326 30.70 -3.00 1.38
C SER A 326 30.67 -3.42 -0.10
N GLU A 327 29.58 -3.97 -0.62
CA GLU A 327 29.56 -4.49 -2.00
C GLU A 327 29.72 -3.37 -3.06
N GLY A 328 29.49 -2.10 -2.70
CA GLY A 328 29.60 -0.96 -3.62
C GLY A 328 30.53 0.17 -3.17
N GLY A 329 31.27 0.01 -2.07
CA GLY A 329 32.13 1.07 -1.58
C GLY A 329 33.15 0.62 -0.56
N ILE A 330 34.28 1.31 -0.57
CA ILE A 330 35.47 1.03 0.24
C ILE A 330 35.88 2.33 0.93
N LEU A 331 36.15 2.25 2.23
CA LEU A 331 36.83 3.29 3.00
C LEU A 331 38.23 2.76 3.33
N PHE A 332 39.28 3.50 2.99
CA PHE A 332 40.65 3.07 3.24
C PHE A 332 41.58 4.22 3.59
N LEU A 333 42.67 3.90 4.27
CA LEU A 333 43.77 4.82 4.56
C LEU A 333 44.82 4.77 3.45
N SER A 334 45.32 5.93 3.06
CA SER A 334 46.39 6.12 2.08
C SER A 334 47.43 7.11 2.60
N ARG A 335 48.71 6.87 2.31
CA ARG A 335 49.79 7.85 2.54
C ARG A 335 50.02 8.79 1.36
N HIS A 336 49.32 8.56 0.26
CA HIS A 336 49.39 9.36 -0.95
C HIS A 336 48.05 10.05 -1.24
N PRO A 337 48.07 11.33 -1.64
CA PRO A 337 46.85 12.08 -1.89
C PRO A 337 46.11 11.52 -3.12
N LEU A 338 44.80 11.41 -3.00
CA LEU A 338 43.90 10.98 -4.08
C LEU A 338 42.82 12.05 -4.30
N PRO A 339 42.83 12.79 -5.42
CA PRO A 339 41.82 13.80 -5.66
C PRO A 339 40.40 13.22 -5.70
N ALA A 340 39.43 13.92 -5.11
CA ALA A 340 38.02 13.54 -5.27
C ALA A 340 37.64 13.50 -6.76
N GLY A 341 36.93 12.46 -7.18
CA GLY A 341 36.57 12.20 -8.57
C GLY A 341 37.56 11.31 -9.33
N SER A 342 38.77 11.06 -8.83
CA SER A 342 39.75 10.20 -9.51
C SER A 342 39.24 8.77 -9.65
N ILE A 343 39.53 8.13 -10.78
CA ILE A 343 39.30 6.71 -10.99
C ILE A 343 40.63 5.98 -10.79
N VAL A 344 40.66 4.99 -9.90
CA VAL A 344 41.87 4.22 -9.59
C VAL A 344 41.57 2.73 -9.56
N GLN A 345 42.57 1.92 -9.88
CA GLN A 345 42.47 0.47 -9.73
C GLN A 345 42.90 0.08 -8.32
N VAL A 346 42.13 -0.78 -7.67
CA VAL A 346 42.34 -1.25 -6.30
C VAL A 346 42.39 -2.77 -6.28
N GLN A 347 43.44 -3.30 -5.64
CA GLN A 347 43.63 -4.72 -5.41
C GLN A 347 43.54 -5.01 -3.91
N LEU A 348 42.61 -5.89 -3.49
CA LEU A 348 42.37 -6.24 -2.09
C LEU A 348 42.59 -7.74 -1.82
N GLY A 349 43.29 -8.06 -0.73
CA GLY A 349 43.38 -9.42 -0.21
C GLY A 349 42.15 -9.78 0.62
N LEU A 350 41.39 -10.80 0.21
CA LEU A 350 40.27 -11.35 0.97
C LEU A 350 40.65 -12.70 1.62
N PRO A 351 40.40 -12.92 2.92
CA PRO A 351 40.49 -14.24 3.55
C PRO A 351 39.40 -15.22 3.05
N PRO A 352 39.64 -16.55 3.11
CA PRO A 352 40.92 -17.22 3.35
C PRO A 352 41.93 -16.97 2.22
N ALA A 353 43.23 -17.11 2.51
CA ALA A 353 44.32 -16.75 1.60
C ALA A 353 44.12 -17.32 0.18
N GLY A 354 44.03 -16.43 -0.81
CA GLY A 354 43.81 -16.76 -2.22
C GLY A 354 44.18 -15.58 -3.12
N GLN A 355 43.88 -15.65 -4.42
CA GLN A 355 44.13 -14.55 -5.36
C GLN A 355 43.44 -13.26 -4.85
N PRO A 356 44.06 -12.07 -4.91
CA PRO A 356 43.35 -10.84 -4.53
C PRO A 356 42.17 -10.57 -5.47
N ILE A 357 41.27 -9.67 -5.07
CA ILE A 357 40.26 -9.11 -5.96
C ILE A 357 40.77 -7.80 -6.54
N ASP A 358 40.53 -7.59 -7.83
CA ASP A 358 40.79 -6.33 -8.53
C ASP A 358 39.47 -5.61 -8.79
N CYS A 359 39.43 -4.32 -8.51
CA CYS A 359 38.26 -3.46 -8.69
C CYS A 359 38.64 -2.04 -9.10
N GLY A 360 37.90 -1.49 -10.06
CA GLY A 360 37.95 -0.07 -10.39
C GLY A 360 37.08 0.72 -9.42
N VAL A 361 37.64 1.79 -8.84
CA VAL A 361 36.92 2.63 -7.88
C VAL A 361 36.97 4.10 -8.29
N ARG A 362 35.91 4.85 -7.96
CA ARG A 362 35.87 6.31 -8.04
C ARG A 362 35.97 6.91 -6.64
N VAL A 363 36.93 7.79 -6.43
CA VAL A 363 37.09 8.52 -5.18
C VAL A 363 35.95 9.51 -5.02
N ILE A 364 35.25 9.46 -3.90
CA ILE A 364 34.08 10.30 -3.59
C ILE A 364 34.45 11.43 -2.64
N ARG A 365 35.23 11.13 -1.60
CA ARG A 365 35.65 12.07 -0.57
C ARG A 365 37.03 11.68 -0.08
N VAL A 366 37.87 12.67 0.19
CA VAL A 366 39.14 12.49 0.90
C VAL A 366 39.19 13.46 2.08
N VAL A 367 39.64 12.95 3.22
CA VAL A 367 39.86 13.71 4.45
C VAL A 367 41.35 13.55 4.81
N GLU A 368 42.02 14.65 5.09
CA GLU A 368 43.41 14.65 5.55
C GLU A 368 43.43 14.35 7.06
N GLU A 369 44.32 13.45 7.46
CA GLU A 369 44.49 12.95 8.83
C GLU A 369 45.98 13.11 9.23
N ASP A 370 46.29 13.02 10.52
CA ASP A 370 47.65 13.25 11.05
C ASP A 370 48.74 12.39 10.37
N GLU A 371 48.39 11.17 9.92
CA GLU A 371 49.32 10.24 9.25
C GLU A 371 48.91 9.86 7.80
N GLY A 372 48.17 10.72 7.10
CA GLY A 372 47.85 10.54 5.69
C GLY A 372 46.44 10.98 5.30
N TYR A 373 45.72 10.11 4.59
CA TYR A 373 44.43 10.42 3.99
C TYR A 373 43.42 9.29 4.23
N GLU A 374 42.25 9.63 4.77
CA GLU A 374 41.07 8.77 4.74
C GLU A 374 40.33 8.96 3.41
N VAL A 375 40.24 7.90 2.62
CA VAL A 375 39.70 7.92 1.26
C VAL A 375 38.42 7.09 1.20
N ALA A 376 37.30 7.76 0.91
CA ALA A 376 36.02 7.11 0.64
C ALA A 376 35.84 6.94 -0.87
N ALA A 377 35.74 5.69 -1.34
CA ALA A 377 35.62 5.35 -2.74
C ALA A 377 34.39 4.48 -3.03
N ARG A 378 33.81 4.65 -4.22
CA ARG A 378 32.72 3.83 -4.76
C ARG A 378 33.28 2.83 -5.76
N ILE A 379 32.89 1.57 -5.65
CA ILE A 379 33.24 0.55 -6.65
C ILE A 379 32.44 0.86 -7.92
N ILE A 380 33.13 1.01 -9.04
CA ILE A 380 32.52 1.31 -10.35
C ILE A 380 32.75 0.18 -11.36
N ASP A 381 33.73 -0.69 -11.11
CA ASP A 381 34.05 -1.84 -11.95
C ASP A 381 34.53 -3.00 -11.07
N LEU A 382 33.91 -4.17 -11.23
CA LEU A 382 34.23 -5.39 -10.50
C LEU A 382 33.80 -6.58 -11.34
N SER A 383 34.73 -7.49 -11.64
CA SER A 383 34.40 -8.69 -12.42
C SER A 383 33.44 -9.61 -11.65
N ARG A 384 32.54 -10.32 -12.34
CA ARG A 384 31.60 -11.27 -11.70
C ARG A 384 32.28 -12.29 -10.75
N PRO A 385 33.46 -12.86 -11.08
CA PRO A 385 34.18 -13.71 -10.13
C PRO A 385 34.60 -12.97 -8.85
N HIS A 386 35.07 -11.72 -8.95
CA HIS A 386 35.47 -10.91 -7.81
C HIS A 386 34.27 -10.44 -6.98
N GLU A 387 33.16 -10.08 -7.63
CA GLU A 387 31.89 -9.73 -6.99
C GLU A 387 31.36 -10.86 -6.10
N ARG A 388 31.33 -12.10 -6.62
CA ARG A 388 30.92 -13.27 -5.84
C ARG A 388 31.80 -13.50 -4.60
N ARG A 389 33.10 -13.27 -4.73
CA ARG A 389 34.05 -13.42 -3.61
C ARG A 389 33.88 -12.33 -2.56
N LEU A 390 33.71 -11.09 -3.00
CA LEU A 390 33.44 -9.95 -2.12
C LEU A 390 32.13 -10.18 -1.34
N HIS A 391 31.06 -10.58 -2.03
CA HIS A 391 29.78 -10.88 -1.41
C HIS A 391 29.88 -12.03 -0.38
N ALA A 392 30.58 -13.13 -0.73
CA ALA A 392 30.77 -14.26 0.19
C ALA A 392 31.54 -13.84 1.46
N PHE A 393 32.62 -13.07 1.31
CA PHE A 393 33.39 -12.53 2.43
C PHE A 393 32.54 -11.62 3.34
N LEU A 394 31.80 -10.68 2.76
CA LEU A 394 30.93 -9.78 3.51
C LEU A 394 29.82 -10.52 4.26
N ALA A 395 29.26 -11.58 3.66
CA ALA A 395 28.27 -12.42 4.30
C ALA A 395 28.84 -13.16 5.52
N GLU A 396 30.06 -13.70 5.42
CA GLU A 396 30.75 -14.38 6.52
C GLU A 396 31.03 -13.41 7.68
N MET A 397 31.54 -12.22 7.38
CA MET A 397 31.83 -11.21 8.41
C MET A 397 30.57 -10.75 9.14
N ARG A 398 29.49 -10.46 8.40
CA ARG A 398 28.18 -10.10 8.99
C ARG A 398 27.64 -11.21 9.90
N ALA A 399 27.86 -12.47 9.54
CA ALA A 399 27.46 -13.61 10.37
C ALA A 399 28.28 -13.66 11.69
N ARG A 400 29.59 -13.40 11.63
CA ARG A 400 30.45 -13.33 12.81
C ARG A 400 30.07 -12.19 13.75
N GLU A 401 29.84 -10.99 13.24
CA GLU A 401 29.40 -9.84 14.04
C GLU A 401 28.08 -10.11 14.77
N ARG A 402 27.10 -10.74 14.10
CA ARG A 402 25.83 -11.15 14.72
C ARG A 402 26.03 -12.19 15.82
N ALA A 403 26.93 -13.16 15.62
CA ALA A 403 27.23 -14.17 16.62
C ALA A 403 27.91 -13.56 17.87
N LEU A 404 28.84 -12.63 17.67
CA LEU A 404 29.50 -11.87 18.75
C LEU A 404 28.49 -11.01 19.52
N ALA A 405 27.59 -10.32 18.82
CA ALA A 405 26.54 -9.50 19.44
C ALA A 405 25.53 -10.35 20.25
N ALA A 406 25.24 -11.57 19.80
CA ALA A 406 24.37 -12.51 20.52
C ALA A 406 25.05 -13.15 21.75
N ALA A 407 26.39 -13.24 21.75
CA ALA A 407 27.19 -13.80 22.84
C ALA A 407 27.59 -12.77 23.92
N ALA A 408 27.35 -11.48 23.70
CA ALA A 408 27.63 -10.44 24.68
C ALA A 408 26.70 -10.60 25.91
N PRO A 409 27.24 -10.67 27.14
CA PRO A 409 26.41 -10.77 28.35
C PRO A 409 25.53 -9.53 28.45
N ARG A 410 24.22 -9.73 28.63
CA ARG A 410 23.30 -8.64 28.96
C ARG A 410 23.75 -8.08 30.31
N SER A 411 24.35 -6.88 30.29
CA SER A 411 24.68 -6.15 31.51
C SER A 411 23.40 -6.01 32.35
N ALA A 412 23.46 -6.51 33.58
CA ALA A 412 22.41 -6.47 34.58
C ALA A 412 22.13 -5.04 35.06
#